data_AF-A0A0K1F7C6-F1
#
_entry.id   AF-A0A0K1F7C6-F1
#
_cell.length_a   1.000
_cell.length_b   1.000
_cell.length_c   1.000
_cell.angle_alpha   90.00
_cell.angle_beta   90.00
_cell.angle_gamma   90.00
#
_symmetry.space_group_name_H-M   'P 1'
#
loop_
_entity.id
_entity.type
_entity.pdbx_description
1 polymer ?
#
loop_
_entity_poly.entity_id
_entity_poly.type
_entity_poly.pdbx_seq_one_letter_code
_entity_poly.pdbx_strand_id
1 'polypeptide(L)'
;MSTRTDASTGRHKAGAFDIRNFIGILLGLYGLILTVMGLVADKELDKTGNVNANLWAGLGLLVVSAFFLAWARLRPLVVPDHVDTEGMDQAPSH
;
A
#
# COMPACT_ATOMS: atom_id res chain seq x y z
N MET A 1 21.93 14.36 -41.22
CA MET A 1 22.24 14.83 -39.84
C MET A 1 21.09 14.37 -38.96
N SER A 2 21.24 13.22 -38.30
CA SER A 2 20.16 12.58 -37.54
C SER A 2 20.12 13.13 -36.13
N THR A 3 19.14 13.99 -35.85
CA THR A 3 18.78 14.38 -34.48
C THR A 3 17.96 13.24 -33.86
N ARG A 4 18.60 12.40 -33.05
CA ARG A 4 17.91 11.48 -32.14
C ARG A 4 17.38 12.34 -31.00
N THR A 5 16.10 12.68 -31.04
CA THR A 5 15.43 13.33 -29.91
C THR A 5 15.34 12.30 -28.79
N ASP A 6 16.14 12.47 -27.74
CA ASP A 6 15.99 11.76 -26.47
C ASP A 6 14.58 12.03 -25.93
N ALA A 7 13.65 11.10 -26.16
CA ALA A 7 12.39 11.09 -25.46
C ALA A 7 12.67 10.72 -23.99
N SER A 8 12.67 11.73 -23.12
CA SER A 8 12.68 11.53 -21.68
C SER A 8 11.34 10.88 -21.26
N THR A 9 11.24 9.56 -21.41
CA THR A 9 10.10 8.80 -20.90
C THR A 9 10.16 8.84 -19.38
N GLY A 10 9.37 9.74 -18.80
CA GLY A 10 9.31 9.94 -17.36
C GLY A 10 9.00 8.63 -16.65
N ARG A 11 9.80 8.27 -15.65
CA ARG A 11 9.53 7.15 -14.73
C ARG A 11 8.10 7.27 -14.19
N HIS A 12 7.16 6.55 -14.77
CA HIS A 12 5.81 6.51 -14.21
C HIS A 12 5.89 5.65 -12.97
N LYS A 13 5.67 6.27 -11.80
CA LYS A 13 5.59 5.52 -10.55
C LYS A 13 4.27 4.76 -10.57
N ALA A 14 4.28 3.55 -11.12
CA ALA A 14 3.23 2.57 -10.85
C ALA A 14 3.03 2.34 -9.32
N GLY A 15 4.02 2.73 -8.50
CA GLY A 15 4.02 2.61 -7.05
C GLY A 15 2.98 3.40 -6.26
N ALA A 16 2.12 4.22 -6.89
CA ALA A 16 0.94 4.75 -6.19
C ALA A 16 -0.14 3.67 -5.96
N PHE A 17 -0.16 2.60 -6.75
CA PHE A 17 -1.07 1.45 -6.63
C PHE A 17 -0.36 0.22 -6.04
N ASP A 18 0.42 0.40 -4.97
CA ASP A 18 0.96 -0.73 -4.21
C ASP A 18 -0.08 -1.28 -3.24
N ILE A 19 -0.41 -2.58 -3.37
CA ILE A 19 -1.35 -3.27 -2.48
C ILE A 19 -0.96 -3.16 -1.00
N ARG A 20 0.33 -3.02 -0.69
CA ARG A 20 0.83 -2.86 0.68
C ARG A 20 0.39 -1.54 1.30
N ASN A 21 0.25 -0.49 0.49
CA ASN A 21 -0.27 0.79 0.96
C ASN A 21 -1.78 0.70 1.24
N PHE A 22 -2.53 0.03 0.37
CA PHE A 22 -3.97 -0.19 0.56
C PHE A 22 -4.26 -1.03 1.82
N ILE A 23 -3.58 -2.18 1.97
CA ILE A 23 -3.67 -3.04 3.15
C ILE A 23 -3.24 -2.27 4.41
N GLY A 24 -2.12 -1.55 4.36
CA GLY A 24 -1.60 -0.77 5.48
C GLY A 24 -2.59 0.28 5.98
N ILE A 25 -3.19 1.06 5.07
CA ILE A 25 -4.19 2.08 5.42
C ILE A 25 -5.46 1.44 5.98
N LEU A 26 -5.96 0.37 5.36
CA LEU A 26 -7.18 -0.31 5.81
C LEU A 26 -7.01 -0.89 7.22
N LEU A 27 -5.90 -1.59 7.48
CA LEU A 27 -5.56 -2.09 8.81
C LEU A 27 -5.37 -0.96 9.82
N GLY A 28 -4.77 0.16 9.40
CA GLY A 28 -4.57 1.33 10.25
C GLY A 28 -5.89 1.98 10.67
N LEU A 29 -6.83 2.15 9.74
CA LEU A 29 -8.17 2.67 10.02
C LEU A 29 -8.93 1.74 10.97
N TYR A 30 -8.92 0.44 10.70
CA TYR A 30 -9.58 -0.54 11.57
C TYR A 30 -8.96 -0.59 12.97
N GLY A 31 -7.63 -0.57 13.03
CA GLY A 31 -6.87 -0.52 14.29
C GLY A 31 -7.19 0.73 15.09
N LEU A 32 -7.23 1.91 14.44
CA LEU A 32 -7.61 3.17 15.08
C LEU A 32 -9.03 3.11 15.65
N ILE A 33 -10.00 2.60 14.88
CA ILE A 33 -11.39 2.44 15.34
C ILE A 33 -11.43 1.52 16.57
N LEU A 34 -10.76 0.36 16.54
CA LEU A 34 -10.74 -0.57 17.66
C LEU A 34 -10.02 -0.02 18.89
N THR A 35 -8.94 0.74 18.71
CA THR A 35 -8.27 1.43 19.82
C THR A 35 -9.18 2.50 20.43
N VAL A 36 -9.85 3.31 19.62
CA VAL A 36 -10.80 4.32 20.11
C VAL A 36 -11.98 3.65 20.81
N MET A 37 -12.57 2.60 20.24
CA MET A 37 -13.61 1.81 20.90
C MET A 37 -13.09 1.19 22.20
N GLY A 38 -11.88 0.65 22.23
CA GLY A 38 -11.33 0.09 23.46
C GLY A 38 -11.04 1.14 24.55
N LEU A 39 -10.77 2.40 24.16
CA LEU A 39 -10.55 3.51 25.09
C LEU A 39 -11.85 4.15 25.58
N VAL A 40 -12.86 4.24 24.70
CA VAL A 40 -14.10 5.02 24.91
C VAL A 40 -15.30 4.13 25.23
N ALA A 41 -15.37 2.91 24.71
CA ALA A 41 -16.41 1.93 25.06
C ALA A 41 -16.14 1.37 26.45
N ASP A 42 -16.44 2.23 27.41
CA ASP A 42 -16.85 1.99 28.78
C ASP A 42 -16.02 1.06 29.66
N LYS A 43 -15.51 1.73 30.71
CA LYS A 43 -15.20 1.19 32.04
C LYS A 43 -16.37 0.43 32.70
N GLU A 44 -17.53 0.26 32.04
CA GLU A 44 -18.67 -0.53 32.52
C GLU A 44 -18.61 -2.01 32.14
N LEU A 45 -17.74 -2.42 31.20
CA LEU A 45 -17.49 -3.83 30.86
C LEU A 45 -16.47 -4.52 31.79
N ASP A 46 -16.29 -3.99 33.01
CA ASP A 46 -15.49 -4.56 34.11
C ASP A 46 -15.96 -5.98 34.56
N LYS A 47 -16.93 -6.60 33.86
CA LYS A 47 -17.41 -7.96 34.13
C LYS A 47 -16.71 -9.04 33.31
N THR A 48 -15.86 -8.72 32.35
CA THR A 48 -15.09 -9.72 31.60
C THR A 48 -13.59 -9.44 31.65
N GLY A 49 -13.00 -9.65 32.82
CA GLY A 49 -11.59 -9.98 33.01
C GLY A 49 -10.55 -9.02 32.42
N ASN A 50 -10.28 -7.90 33.10
CA ASN A 50 -9.02 -7.13 33.19
C ASN A 50 -8.20 -6.79 31.90
N VAL A 51 -8.61 -7.21 30.70
CA VAL A 51 -7.86 -7.02 29.47
C VAL A 51 -8.83 -6.74 28.32
N ASN A 52 -8.92 -5.47 27.91
CA ASN A 52 -9.80 -5.05 26.83
C ASN A 52 -9.29 -5.62 25.49
N ALA A 53 -10.01 -6.59 24.94
CA ALA A 53 -9.65 -7.25 23.69
C ALA A 53 -9.61 -6.29 22.49
N ASN A 54 -10.49 -5.29 22.45
CA ASN A 54 -10.51 -4.28 21.38
C ASN A 54 -9.26 -3.39 21.44
N LEU A 55 -8.78 -3.03 22.64
CA LEU A 55 -7.52 -2.28 22.80
C LEU A 55 -6.32 -3.07 22.28
N TRP A 56 -6.18 -4.33 22.70
CA TRP A 56 -5.05 -5.17 22.27
C TRP A 56 -5.11 -5.48 20.77
N ALA A 57 -6.29 -5.80 20.24
CA ALA A 57 -6.49 -6.02 18.81
C ALA A 57 -6.20 -4.75 18.01
N GLY A 58 -6.70 -3.59 18.45
CA GLY A 58 -6.45 -2.30 17.82
C GLY A 58 -4.96 -1.95 17.81
N LEU A 59 -4.27 -2.12 18.94
CA LEU A 59 -2.83 -1.86 19.04
C LEU A 59 -2.01 -2.81 18.14
N GLY A 60 -2.39 -4.09 18.09
CA GLY A 60 -1.77 -5.06 17.17
C GLY A 60 -1.93 -4.65 15.70
N LEU A 61 -3.13 -4.23 15.31
CA LEU A 61 -3.41 -3.76 13.95
C LEU A 61 -2.62 -2.49 13.60
N LEU A 62 -2.45 -1.56 14.55
CA LEU A 62 -1.64 -0.36 14.35
C LEU A 62 -0.16 -0.69 14.13
N VAL A 63 0.39 -1.64 14.89
CA VAL A 63 1.78 -2.09 14.71
C VAL A 63 1.97 -2.73 13.33
N VAL A 64 1.07 -3.61 12.92
CA VAL A 64 1.12 -4.26 11.60
C VAL A 64 0.93 -3.23 10.47
N SER A 65 0.01 -2.30 10.62
CA SER A 65 -0.19 -1.19 9.66
C SER A 65 1.08 -0.37 9.49
N ALA A 66 1.71 0.06 10.59
CA ALA A 66 2.94 0.82 10.57
C ALA A 66 4.08 0.05 9.86
N PHE A 67 4.19 -1.26 10.13
CA PHE A 67 5.15 -2.13 9.44
C PHE A 67 4.91 -2.14 7.92
N PHE A 68 3.66 -2.34 7.47
CA PHE A 68 3.33 -2.38 6.05
C PHE A 68 3.60 -1.04 5.34
N LEU A 69 3.23 0.07 5.97
CA LEU A 69 3.46 1.41 5.43
C LEU A 69 4.95 1.75 5.36
N ALA A 70 5.72 1.43 6.42
CA ALA A 70 7.16 1.62 6.42
C ALA A 70 7.84 0.76 5.33
N TRP A 71 7.43 -0.50 5.20
CA TRP A 71 7.97 -1.42 4.20
C TRP A 71 7.65 -0.97 2.77
N ALA A 72 6.41 -0.55 2.50
CA ALA A 72 6.03 0.02 1.20
C ALA A 72 6.86 1.27 0.87
N ARG A 73 7.14 2.10 1.88
CA ARG A 73 7.94 3.32 1.71
C ARG A 73 9.42 3.06 1.47
N LEU A 74 9.96 1.96 2.04
CA LEU A 74 11.35 1.51 1.87
C LEU A 74 11.58 0.77 0.54
N ARG A 75 10.59 0.01 0.04
CA ARG A 75 10.69 -0.77 -1.20
C ARG A 75 9.56 -0.43 -2.18
N PRO A 76 9.61 0.76 -2.81
CA PRO A 76 8.63 1.14 -3.82
C PRO A 76 8.74 0.25 -5.06
N LEU A 77 7.62 -0.34 -5.50
CA LEU A 77 7.56 -1.07 -6.78
C LEU A 77 7.55 -0.06 -7.93
N VAL A 78 8.53 -0.16 -8.81
CA VAL A 78 8.60 0.62 -10.06
C VAL A 78 8.31 -0.37 -11.18
N VAL A 79 7.16 -0.23 -11.84
CA VAL A 79 6.85 -0.97 -13.07
C VAL A 79 7.45 -0.18 -14.23
N PRO A 80 8.30 -0.78 -15.08
CA PRO A 80 8.82 -0.12 -16.27
C PRO A 80 7.75 -0.02 -17.38
N ASP A 81 7.54 1.18 -17.95
CA ASP A 81 6.61 1.41 -19.07
C ASP A 81 7.24 1.03 -20.40
N HIS A 82 7.28 -0.26 -20.74
CA HIS A 82 7.69 -0.71 -22.07
C HIS A 82 7.07 -2.08 -22.29
N VAL A 83 5.84 -2.06 -22.78
CA VAL A 83 5.34 -3.16 -23.61
C VAL A 83 5.84 -2.84 -25.01
N ASP A 84 6.94 -3.46 -25.41
CA ASP A 84 7.47 -3.38 -26.78
C ASP A 84 6.40 -3.93 -27.73
N THR A 85 5.56 -3.04 -28.23
CA THR A 85 4.72 -3.29 -29.39
C THR A 85 5.61 -3.12 -30.64
N GLU A 86 6.70 -3.89 -30.73
CA GLU A 86 7.62 -3.86 -31.88
C GLU A 86 7.51 -5.13 -32.75
N GLY A 87 6.37 -5.84 -32.71
CA GLY A 87 6.19 -7.13 -33.38
C GLY A 87 5.21 -7.19 -34.55
N MET A 88 4.53 -6.09 -34.95
CA MET A 88 3.45 -6.17 -35.95
C MET A 88 3.66 -5.36 -37.24
N ASP A 89 4.82 -4.73 -37.44
CA ASP A 89 5.08 -3.88 -38.63
C ASP A 89 6.09 -4.48 -39.64
N GLN A 90 6.52 -5.74 -39.46
CA GLN A 90 7.33 -6.45 -40.47
C GLN A 90 6.55 -7.60 -41.12
N ALA A 91 5.56 -7.25 -41.95
CA ALA A 91 5.15 -8.14 -43.03
C ALA A 91 5.98 -7.78 -44.28
N PRO A 92 6.82 -8.68 -44.81
CA PRO A 92 7.63 -8.38 -46.00
C PRO A 92 6.70 -8.23 -47.21
N SER A 93 6.66 -7.02 -47.78
CA SER A 93 6.09 -6.78 -49.10
C SER A 93 7.02 -7.38 -50.15
N HIS A 94 6.69 -8.59 -50.63
CA HIS A 94 7.20 -9.16 -51.87
C HIS A 94 6.21 -8.90 -53.01
#